data_AF-A0A7C3PXG8-F1
#
_entry.id   AF-A0A7C3PXG8-F1
#
_cell.length_a   1.000
_cell.length_b   1.000
_cell.length_c   1.000
_cell.angle_alpha   90.00
_cell.angle_beta   90.00
_cell.angle_gamma   90.00
#
_symmetry.space_group_name_H-M   'P 1'
#
loop_
_entity.id
_entity.type
_entity.pdbx_description
1 polymer ?
#
loop_
_entity_poly.entity_id
_entity_poly.type
_entity_poly.pdbx_seq_one_letter_code
_entity_poly.pdbx_strand_id
1 'polypeptide(L)'
;MEHGADDETADAGCRRTAAAAARPWGAPGDRLADQRDARLQQEAGRQLSMEHQPQQDVPCSQWGVPRLVLAADGRLPVAHASGYRTGMLALLMAVTIQYEHADLVALVSPERLKATVERLASFHTRNTNSPQLTEAAEWLAGQFRAIPGVEVELMRYTIQQSRRVPETKDVVQVVATLKGESDRVILVGGHLDSLNLQGDPLTVKAPGANDDASGVALALELARVMSRKKWKHTLVFVGFTGEEQGLLG
;
A
#
# COMPACT_ATOMS: atom_id res chain seq x y z
N MET A 1 -8.61 -28.11 -71.83
CA MET A 1 -9.56 -28.53 -70.77
C MET A 1 -8.67 -28.92 -69.60
N GLU A 2 -8.33 -27.91 -68.80
CA GLU A 2 -8.75 -27.76 -67.39
C GLU A 2 -7.86 -28.61 -66.48
N HIS A 3 -6.94 -27.95 -65.75
CA HIS A 3 -7.03 -27.59 -64.32
C HIS A 3 -6.76 -28.82 -63.42
N GLY A 4 -5.87 -28.82 -62.43
CA GLY A 4 -5.08 -27.80 -61.74
C GLY A 4 -4.68 -28.36 -60.36
N ALA A 5 -3.63 -27.78 -59.76
CA ALA A 5 -3.30 -27.79 -58.31
C ALA A 5 -2.95 -29.15 -57.66
N ASP A 6 -2.06 -29.30 -56.67
CA ASP A 6 -1.07 -28.49 -55.94
C ASP A 6 -0.26 -29.53 -55.12
N ASP A 7 0.95 -29.19 -54.65
CA ASP A 7 1.37 -29.29 -53.22
C ASP A 7 2.90 -29.44 -53.06
N GLU A 8 3.46 -28.54 -52.26
CA GLU A 8 4.87 -28.24 -52.04
C GLU A 8 5.03 -28.15 -50.51
N THR A 9 5.83 -28.98 -49.81
CA THR A 9 7.21 -28.71 -49.34
C THR A 9 7.43 -29.62 -48.11
N ALA A 10 8.46 -30.46 -47.99
CA ALA A 10 9.93 -30.30 -47.97
C ALA A 10 10.50 -30.03 -46.56
N ASP A 11 11.09 -31.11 -46.03
CA ASP A 11 11.76 -31.32 -44.75
C ASP A 11 13.23 -30.83 -44.76
N ALA A 12 13.79 -30.78 -43.55
CA ALA A 12 15.01 -30.16 -43.04
C ALA A 12 16.38 -30.44 -43.73
N GLY A 13 17.35 -29.54 -43.51
CA GLY A 13 18.73 -29.70 -44.00
C GLY A 13 19.80 -28.71 -43.49
N CYS A 14 20.20 -28.88 -42.22
CA CYS A 14 21.41 -28.44 -41.49
C CYS A 14 22.73 -28.03 -42.26
N ARG A 15 23.31 -26.83 -41.94
CA ARG A 15 24.71 -26.52 -41.45
C ARG A 15 25.45 -25.28 -42.05
N ARG A 16 25.81 -24.33 -41.14
CA ARG A 16 27.06 -23.52 -40.86
C ARG A 16 27.84 -22.87 -42.05
N THR A 17 28.46 -21.68 -42.02
CA THR A 17 29.12 -20.75 -41.05
C THR A 17 29.00 -19.29 -41.61
N ALA A 18 29.31 -18.14 -40.99
CA ALA A 18 30.35 -17.72 -40.05
C ALA A 18 30.00 -16.38 -39.34
N ALA A 19 30.84 -16.01 -38.37
CA ALA A 19 30.64 -15.06 -37.27
C ALA A 19 30.82 -13.55 -37.58
N ALA A 20 30.15 -12.71 -36.77
CA ALA A 20 30.73 -11.58 -36.01
C ALA A 20 29.71 -11.16 -34.91
N ALA A 21 29.86 -11.59 -33.66
CA ALA A 21 30.64 -10.96 -32.58
C ALA A 21 30.04 -9.65 -32.02
N ALA A 22 29.13 -9.78 -31.06
CA ALA A 22 29.01 -8.88 -29.91
C ALA A 22 28.74 -9.74 -28.66
N ARG A 23 29.58 -9.60 -27.63
CA ARG A 23 29.59 -10.44 -26.42
C ARG A 23 28.51 -10.03 -25.42
N PRO A 24 27.93 -11.00 -24.67
CA PRO A 24 27.00 -10.75 -23.59
C PRO A 24 27.72 -10.28 -22.32
N TRP A 25 27.09 -9.37 -21.57
CA TRP A 25 27.49 -9.07 -20.20
C TRP A 25 27.11 -10.24 -19.29
N GLY A 26 28.13 -10.82 -18.64
CA GLY A 26 27.99 -11.92 -17.71
C GLY A 26 27.49 -11.47 -16.34
N ALA A 27 26.71 -12.35 -15.71
CA ALA A 27 26.31 -12.31 -14.32
C ALA A 27 27.52 -12.39 -13.36
N PRO A 28 27.37 -11.82 -12.16
CA PRO A 28 27.39 -12.67 -10.97
C PRO A 28 26.26 -12.31 -9.99
N GLY A 29 25.39 -13.26 -9.62
CA GLY A 29 24.32 -12.95 -8.67
C GLY A 29 23.39 -14.05 -8.17
N ASP A 30 23.51 -15.32 -8.58
CA ASP A 30 22.54 -16.38 -8.23
C ASP A 30 22.61 -16.91 -6.79
N ARG A 31 23.15 -16.14 -5.84
CA ARG A 31 23.10 -16.47 -4.39
C ARG A 31 22.31 -15.48 -3.55
N LEU A 32 21.95 -14.30 -4.09
CA LEU A 32 21.20 -13.27 -3.34
C LEU A 32 19.69 -13.34 -3.56
N ALA A 33 19.24 -13.81 -4.72
CA ALA A 33 17.81 -14.06 -4.99
C ALA A 33 17.31 -15.26 -4.15
N ASP A 34 18.08 -16.35 -4.16
CA ASP A 34 17.78 -17.58 -3.42
C ASP A 34 17.75 -17.37 -1.88
N GLN A 35 18.59 -16.44 -1.38
CA GLN A 35 18.60 -16.05 0.03
C GLN A 35 17.44 -15.12 0.42
N ARG A 36 16.86 -14.37 -0.52
CA ARG A 36 15.67 -13.53 -0.27
C ARG A 36 14.42 -14.39 -0.22
N ASP A 37 14.30 -15.37 -1.11
CA ASP A 37 13.17 -16.32 -1.12
C ASP A 37 13.17 -17.21 0.14
N ALA A 38 14.34 -17.67 0.58
CA ALA A 38 14.46 -18.43 1.82
C ALA A 38 14.10 -17.59 3.08
N ARG A 39 14.38 -16.27 3.06
CA ARG A 39 14.07 -15.37 4.17
C ARG A 39 12.58 -15.03 4.24
N LEU A 40 11.95 -14.83 3.08
CA LEU A 40 10.50 -14.62 2.96
C LEU A 40 9.71 -15.87 3.38
N GLN A 41 10.17 -17.07 3.02
CA GLN A 41 9.56 -18.31 3.50
C GLN A 41 9.74 -18.53 5.01
N GLN A 42 10.87 -18.11 5.57
CA GLN A 42 11.13 -18.21 7.02
C GLN A 42 10.34 -17.17 7.83
N GLU A 43 10.12 -15.97 7.29
CA GLU A 43 9.29 -14.92 7.90
C GLU A 43 7.79 -15.28 7.83
N ALA A 44 7.32 -15.82 6.69
CA ALA A 44 5.97 -16.37 6.57
C ALA A 44 5.73 -17.58 7.50
N GLY A 45 6.72 -18.47 7.65
CA GLY A 45 6.67 -19.58 8.61
C GLY A 45 6.65 -19.15 10.08
N ARG A 46 7.30 -18.02 10.41
CA ARG A 46 7.25 -17.43 11.77
C ARG A 46 5.89 -16.80 12.07
N GLN A 47 5.23 -16.17 11.10
CA GLN A 47 3.87 -15.68 11.26
C GLN A 47 2.88 -16.82 11.50
N LEU A 48 3.05 -17.97 10.84
CA LEU A 48 2.22 -19.17 11.03
C LEU A 48 2.45 -19.89 12.39
N SER A 49 3.46 -19.49 13.16
CA SER A 49 3.80 -20.10 14.45
C SER A 49 3.36 -19.28 15.66
N MET A 50 2.80 -18.08 15.46
CA MET A 50 2.30 -17.21 16.53
C MET A 50 0.77 -17.19 16.56
N GLU A 51 0.14 -18.35 16.67
CA GLU A 51 -1.32 -18.40 16.88
C GLU A 51 -1.73 -19.55 17.81
N HIS A 52 -1.51 -19.34 19.11
CA HIS A 52 -2.40 -19.77 20.19
C HIS A 52 -1.97 -19.11 21.52
N GLN A 53 -2.38 -17.86 21.73
CA GLN A 53 -2.62 -17.37 23.09
C GLN A 53 -4.06 -16.82 23.13
N PRO A 54 -4.91 -17.30 24.04
CA PRO A 54 -6.27 -16.79 24.15
C PRO A 54 -6.21 -15.32 24.58
N GLN A 55 -6.75 -14.43 23.74
CA GLN A 55 -6.97 -13.04 24.11
C GLN A 55 -7.96 -13.02 25.29
N GLN A 56 -7.50 -12.49 26.43
CA GLN A 56 -8.39 -12.15 27.54
C GLN A 56 -8.99 -10.78 27.24
N ASP A 57 -10.32 -10.71 27.16
CA ASP A 57 -11.06 -9.46 26.98
C ASP A 57 -10.89 -8.57 28.22
N VAL A 58 -10.15 -7.47 28.08
CA VAL A 58 -10.02 -6.45 29.13
C VAL A 58 -11.09 -5.37 28.92
N PRO A 59 -12.03 -5.16 29.86
CA PRO A 59 -13.09 -4.15 29.71
C PRO A 59 -12.55 -2.73 29.57
N CYS A 60 -13.24 -1.88 28.78
CA CYS A 60 -12.91 -0.46 28.58
C CYS A 60 -12.65 0.34 29.88
N SER A 61 -13.21 -0.09 31.01
CA SER A 61 -13.03 0.55 32.33
C SER A 61 -11.63 0.39 32.94
N GLN A 62 -10.76 -0.45 32.38
CA GLN A 62 -9.38 -0.65 32.84
C GLN A 62 -8.33 0.08 31.99
N TRP A 63 -8.76 0.80 30.95
CA TRP A 63 -7.91 1.73 30.22
C TRP A 63 -7.74 2.98 31.08
N GLY A 64 -6.72 2.97 31.93
CA GLY A 64 -6.36 4.11 32.75
C GLY A 64 -5.97 5.30 31.88
N VAL A 65 -6.92 6.14 31.52
CA VAL A 65 -6.64 7.50 31.05
C VAL A 65 -6.17 8.31 32.27
N PRO A 66 -4.93 8.83 32.29
CA PRO A 66 -4.53 9.74 33.35
C PRO A 66 -5.38 11.01 33.23
N ARG A 67 -6.32 11.17 34.18
CA ARG A 67 -7.10 12.39 34.33
C ARG A 67 -6.19 13.44 34.96
N LEU A 68 -5.56 14.27 34.13
CA LEU A 68 -4.84 15.45 34.61
C LEU A 68 -5.88 16.48 35.09
N VAL A 69 -6.11 16.53 36.40
CA VAL A 69 -6.88 17.61 37.03
C VAL A 69 -5.94 18.80 37.17
N LEU A 70 -6.12 19.83 36.33
CA LEU A 70 -5.52 21.14 36.59
C LEU A 70 -6.26 21.74 37.80
N ALA A 71 -5.52 22.01 38.88
CA ALA A 71 -6.03 22.84 39.96
C ALA A 71 -6.31 24.26 39.41
N ALA A 72 -7.51 24.78 39.70
CA ALA A 72 -8.05 26.01 39.12
C ALA A 72 -7.45 27.30 39.72
N ASP A 73 -6.32 27.22 40.41
CA ASP A 73 -5.76 28.33 41.18
C ASP A 73 -4.25 28.54 40.96
N GLY A 74 -3.71 28.20 39.78
CA GLY A 74 -2.53 28.84 39.19
C GLY A 74 -1.25 28.99 40.05
N ARG A 75 -1.10 28.24 41.14
CA ARG A 75 0.04 28.33 42.05
C ARG A 75 0.55 26.93 42.35
N LEU A 76 1.81 26.69 41.96
CA LEU A 76 2.52 25.46 42.32
C LEU A 76 2.89 25.49 43.82
N PRO A 77 2.77 24.37 44.54
CA PRO A 77 3.29 24.27 45.91
C PRO A 77 4.82 24.30 45.88
N VAL A 78 5.43 25.18 46.68
CA VAL A 78 6.87 25.26 46.84
C VAL A 78 7.28 24.23 47.90
N ALA A 79 7.78 23.08 47.47
CA ALA A 79 8.41 22.12 48.36
C ALA A 79 9.87 22.54 48.61
N HIS A 80 10.21 22.88 49.85
CA HIS A 80 11.60 23.04 50.27
C HIS A 80 12.27 21.66 50.37
N ALA A 81 13.11 21.33 49.39
CA ALA A 81 14.02 20.20 49.46
C ALA A 81 15.46 20.70 49.30
N SER A 82 16.22 20.60 50.39
CA SER A 82 17.67 20.75 50.40
C SER A 82 18.30 19.64 49.58
N GLY A 83 19.12 20.00 48.58
CA GLY A 83 20.17 19.12 48.09
C GLY A 83 19.89 18.24 46.86
N TYR A 84 19.36 18.76 45.75
CA TYR A 84 19.57 18.17 44.40
C TYR A 84 19.63 19.26 43.31
N ARG A 85 20.75 20.00 43.27
CA ARG A 85 21.07 20.95 42.19
C ARG A 85 21.69 20.20 41.01
N THR A 86 20.88 19.72 40.04
CA THR A 86 21.18 19.58 38.58
C THR A 86 20.22 18.66 37.80
N GLY A 87 19.12 18.16 38.38
CA GLY A 87 18.25 17.18 37.70
C GLY A 87 16.90 17.66 37.18
N MET A 88 16.43 18.87 37.55
CA MET A 88 15.00 19.21 37.42
C MET A 88 14.66 20.28 36.37
N LEU A 89 15.65 20.76 35.62
CA LEU A 89 15.41 21.69 34.49
C LEU A 89 15.33 20.96 33.13
N ALA A 90 15.82 19.71 33.05
CA ALA A 90 15.74 18.89 31.84
C ALA A 90 14.39 18.16 31.69
N LEU A 91 13.63 17.97 32.77
CA LEU A 91 12.37 17.21 32.74
C LEU A 91 11.16 18.07 32.31
N LEU A 92 11.29 19.40 32.26
CA LEU A 92 10.25 20.32 31.78
C LEU A 92 10.41 20.73 30.30
N MET A 93 11.48 20.30 29.62
CA MET A 93 11.64 20.44 28.16
C MET A 93 11.16 19.20 27.37
N ALA A 94 10.58 18.21 28.03
CA ALA A 94 10.28 16.90 27.42
C ALA A 94 8.85 16.75 26.85
N VAL A 95 7.98 17.75 26.92
CA VAL A 95 6.60 17.67 26.35
C VAL A 95 6.21 18.95 25.61
N THR A 96 7.13 19.50 24.84
CA THR A 96 6.78 20.40 23.73
C THR A 96 7.58 19.99 22.51
N ILE A 97 7.45 18.74 22.07
CA ILE A 97 7.43 18.55 20.62
C ILE A 97 6.17 19.30 20.19
N GLN A 98 6.35 20.58 19.87
CA GLN A 98 5.37 21.30 19.08
C GLN A 98 5.22 20.45 17.83
N TYR A 99 4.14 19.67 17.75
CA TYR A 99 3.75 19.05 16.49
C TYR A 99 3.57 20.23 15.54
N GLU A 100 4.60 20.51 14.75
CA GLU A 100 4.63 21.60 13.77
C GLU A 100 3.44 21.50 12.79
N HIS A 101 2.77 20.35 12.78
CA HIS A 101 1.59 20.02 12.00
C HIS A 101 0.41 19.44 12.82
N ALA A 102 0.26 19.83 14.10
CA ALA A 102 -0.88 19.41 14.93
C ALA A 102 -2.23 19.78 14.30
N ASP A 103 -2.25 20.90 13.58
CA ASP A 103 -3.38 21.37 12.77
C ASP A 103 -3.76 20.36 11.69
N LEU A 104 -2.80 19.77 10.98
CA LEU A 104 -3.06 18.74 9.97
C LEU A 104 -3.51 17.43 10.59
N VAL A 105 -2.90 17.01 11.71
CA VAL A 105 -3.32 15.81 12.44
C VAL A 105 -4.77 15.93 12.89
N ALA A 106 -5.18 17.11 13.37
CA ALA A 106 -6.56 17.38 13.78
C ALA A 106 -7.57 17.33 12.62
N LEU A 107 -7.12 17.39 11.36
CA LEU A 107 -8.01 17.25 10.21
C LEU A 107 -8.33 15.79 9.90
N VAL A 108 -7.54 14.81 10.36
CA VAL A 108 -7.77 13.39 10.08
C VAL A 108 -9.09 12.95 10.70
N SER A 109 -9.95 12.31 9.91
CA SER A 109 -11.27 11.83 10.36
C SER A 109 -11.31 10.30 10.37
N PRO A 110 -11.43 9.69 11.57
CA PRO A 110 -11.68 8.26 11.71
C PRO A 110 -12.93 7.79 10.96
N GLU A 111 -13.96 8.63 10.89
CA GLU A 111 -15.22 8.35 10.19
C GLU A 111 -15.01 8.21 8.69
N ARG A 112 -14.19 9.10 8.08
CA ARG A 112 -13.86 9.03 6.64
C ARG A 112 -13.00 7.82 6.31
N LEU A 113 -12.03 7.51 7.16
CA LEU A 113 -11.21 6.30 7.04
C LEU A 113 -12.10 5.06 7.06
N LYS A 114 -12.95 4.93 8.08
CA LYS A 114 -13.90 3.82 8.22
C LYS A 114 -14.84 3.72 7.02
N ALA A 115 -15.44 4.82 6.59
CA ALA A 115 -16.35 4.83 5.44
C ALA A 115 -15.66 4.37 4.14
N THR A 116 -14.38 4.73 3.95
CA THR A 116 -13.59 4.27 2.81
C THR A 116 -13.34 2.76 2.87
N VAL A 117 -12.94 2.25 4.03
CA VAL A 117 -12.75 0.81 4.25
C VAL A 117 -14.05 0.04 4.01
N GLU A 118 -15.17 0.50 4.58
CA GLU A 118 -16.48 -0.13 4.41
C GLU A 118 -16.93 -0.12 2.95
N ARG A 119 -16.71 0.99 2.23
CA ARG A 119 -17.03 1.08 0.81
C ARG A 119 -16.19 0.13 -0.03
N LEU A 120 -14.88 0.07 0.17
CA LEU A 120 -14.02 -0.87 -0.55
C LEU A 120 -14.37 -2.33 -0.20
N ALA A 121 -14.62 -2.63 1.08
CA ALA A 121 -15.02 -3.96 1.54
C ALA A 121 -16.44 -4.38 1.13
N SER A 122 -17.25 -3.44 0.62
CA SER A 122 -18.58 -3.73 0.09
C SER A 122 -18.57 -4.36 -1.31
N PHE A 123 -17.48 -4.20 -2.09
CA PHE A 123 -17.30 -4.96 -3.32
C PHE A 123 -17.28 -6.46 -2.99
N HIS A 124 -17.84 -7.29 -3.85
CA HIS A 124 -17.85 -8.74 -3.60
C HIS A 124 -16.43 -9.28 -3.58
N THR A 125 -15.61 -8.87 -4.55
CA THR A 125 -14.17 -9.12 -4.59
C THR A 125 -13.53 -8.01 -5.41
N ARG A 126 -12.37 -7.52 -4.98
CA ARG A 126 -11.52 -6.62 -5.78
C ARG A 126 -10.34 -7.39 -6.39
N ASN A 127 -10.42 -8.70 -6.53
CA ASN A 127 -9.34 -9.50 -7.12
C ASN A 127 -8.95 -8.96 -8.51
N THR A 128 -7.66 -8.95 -8.83
CA THR A 128 -7.14 -8.42 -10.11
C THR A 128 -7.71 -9.11 -11.35
N ASN A 129 -8.16 -10.36 -11.19
CA ASN A 129 -8.82 -11.09 -12.26
C ASN A 129 -10.30 -10.73 -12.44
N SER A 130 -10.91 -10.02 -11.48
CA SER A 130 -12.32 -9.60 -11.50
C SER A 130 -12.54 -8.25 -12.19
N PRO A 131 -13.64 -8.05 -12.94
CA PRO A 131 -14.02 -6.74 -13.46
C PRO A 131 -14.29 -5.70 -12.35
N GLN A 132 -14.66 -6.15 -11.14
CA GLN A 132 -14.89 -5.27 -9.98
C GLN A 132 -13.63 -4.53 -9.53
N LEU A 133 -12.41 -5.00 -9.89
CA LEU A 133 -11.19 -4.24 -9.64
C LEU A 133 -11.24 -2.88 -10.35
N THR A 134 -11.62 -2.88 -11.63
CA THR A 134 -11.71 -1.63 -12.42
C THR A 134 -12.79 -0.71 -11.85
N GLU A 135 -13.92 -1.25 -11.40
CA GLU A 135 -14.96 -0.46 -10.74
C GLU A 135 -14.47 0.18 -9.43
N ALA A 136 -13.69 -0.57 -8.63
CA ALA A 136 -13.06 -0.05 -7.42
C ALA A 136 -12.02 1.03 -7.73
N ALA A 137 -11.22 0.85 -8.78
CA ALA A 137 -10.23 1.82 -9.23
C ALA A 137 -10.88 3.13 -9.72
N GLU A 138 -11.95 3.04 -10.51
CA GLU A 138 -12.72 4.21 -10.96
C GLU A 138 -13.37 4.93 -9.78
N TRP A 139 -13.94 4.19 -8.82
CA TRP A 139 -14.49 4.77 -7.60
C TRP A 139 -13.43 5.54 -6.81
N LEU A 140 -12.26 4.93 -6.57
CA LEU A 140 -11.15 5.53 -5.85
C LEU A 140 -10.59 6.75 -6.59
N ALA A 141 -10.42 6.67 -7.91
CA ALA A 141 -10.03 7.79 -8.74
C ALA A 141 -11.02 8.95 -8.64
N GLY A 142 -12.32 8.66 -8.60
CA GLY A 142 -13.37 9.65 -8.33
C GLY A 142 -13.20 10.34 -6.98
N GLN A 143 -12.84 9.59 -5.92
CA GLN A 143 -12.58 10.18 -4.60
C GLN A 143 -11.36 11.12 -4.62
N PHE A 144 -10.26 10.73 -5.27
CA PHE A 144 -9.09 11.60 -5.41
C PHE A 144 -9.39 12.85 -6.25
N ARG A 145 -10.14 12.73 -7.35
CA ARG A 145 -10.51 13.86 -8.22
C ARG A 145 -11.34 14.92 -7.48
N ALA A 146 -12.07 14.53 -6.44
CA ALA A 146 -12.84 15.44 -5.60
C ALA A 146 -11.95 16.30 -4.67
N ILE A 147 -10.65 16.01 -4.56
CA ILE A 147 -9.71 16.72 -3.71
C ILE A 147 -9.05 17.86 -4.51
N PRO A 148 -9.19 19.13 -4.10
CA PRO A 148 -8.60 20.25 -4.82
C PRO A 148 -7.09 20.15 -4.99
N GLY A 149 -6.60 20.36 -6.21
CA GLY A 149 -5.17 20.37 -6.52
C GLY A 149 -4.51 18.98 -6.65
N VAL A 150 -5.29 17.90 -6.57
CA VAL A 150 -4.82 16.54 -6.85
C VAL A 150 -5.10 16.18 -8.32
N GLU A 151 -4.04 15.83 -9.04
CA GLU A 151 -4.11 15.29 -10.41
C GLU A 151 -4.27 13.76 -10.34
N VAL A 152 -5.14 13.16 -11.13
CA VAL A 152 -5.46 11.72 -11.02
C VAL A 152 -5.32 11.03 -12.36
N GLU A 153 -4.58 9.93 -12.36
CA GLU A 153 -4.37 9.04 -13.49
C GLU A 153 -4.86 7.63 -13.13
N LEU A 154 -5.56 6.99 -14.08
CA LEU A 154 -5.76 5.54 -14.08
C LEU A 154 -4.66 4.93 -14.94
N MET A 155 -3.55 4.58 -14.29
CA MET A 155 -2.37 4.07 -14.95
C MET A 155 -2.65 2.64 -15.43
N ARG A 156 -2.68 2.45 -16.75
CA ARG A 156 -2.90 1.16 -17.39
C ARG A 156 -1.56 0.43 -17.58
N TYR A 157 -1.57 -0.86 -17.32
CA TYR A 157 -0.42 -1.74 -17.58
C TYR A 157 -0.88 -3.17 -17.84
N THR A 158 -0.04 -3.96 -18.48
CA THR A 158 -0.34 -5.35 -18.84
C THR A 158 0.35 -6.31 -17.87
N ILE A 159 -0.44 -7.18 -17.24
CA ILE A 159 0.07 -8.30 -16.45
C ILE A 159 0.13 -9.55 -17.32
N GLN A 160 1.26 -10.25 -17.28
CA GLN A 160 1.46 -11.51 -18.00
C GLN A 160 0.82 -12.70 -17.29
N GLN A 161 0.41 -13.70 -18.05
CA GLN A 161 -0.08 -14.98 -17.54
C GLN A 161 0.89 -15.60 -16.52
N SER A 162 0.36 -16.03 -15.38
CA SER A 162 1.14 -16.60 -14.27
C SER A 162 0.28 -17.55 -13.43
N ARG A 163 0.81 -18.10 -12.33
CA ARG A 163 0.06 -19.02 -11.47
C ARG A 163 -1.23 -18.42 -10.90
N ARG A 164 -1.24 -17.12 -10.59
CA ARG A 164 -2.39 -16.41 -10.01
C ARG A 164 -3.11 -15.51 -11.03
N VAL A 165 -2.68 -15.54 -12.29
CA VAL A 165 -3.22 -14.75 -13.40
C VAL A 165 -3.47 -15.69 -14.58
N PRO A 166 -4.70 -16.19 -14.76
CA PRO A 166 -4.99 -17.26 -15.72
C PRO A 166 -4.65 -16.93 -17.18
N GLU A 167 -4.69 -15.65 -17.55
CA GLU A 167 -4.40 -15.15 -18.89
C GLU A 167 -3.78 -13.75 -18.82
N THR A 168 -2.94 -13.41 -19.80
CA THR A 168 -2.39 -12.06 -19.94
C THR A 168 -3.52 -11.05 -20.10
N LYS A 169 -3.48 -9.97 -19.32
CA LYS A 169 -4.55 -8.98 -19.31
C LYS A 169 -4.07 -7.59 -18.95
N ASP A 170 -4.83 -6.60 -19.40
CA ASP A 170 -4.65 -5.22 -18.97
C ASP A 170 -5.39 -4.96 -17.66
N VAL A 171 -4.74 -4.19 -16.80
CA VAL A 171 -5.25 -3.78 -15.49
C VAL A 171 -4.98 -2.30 -15.29
N VAL A 172 -5.58 -1.73 -14.24
CA VAL A 172 -5.46 -0.31 -13.89
C VAL A 172 -5.14 -0.16 -12.42
N GLN A 173 -4.24 0.77 -12.12
CA GLN A 173 -4.05 1.28 -10.77
C GLN A 173 -4.29 2.78 -10.72
N VAL A 174 -4.60 3.28 -9.52
CA VAL A 174 -4.93 4.69 -9.32
C VAL A 174 -3.69 5.42 -8.83
N VAL A 175 -3.25 6.43 -9.58
CA VAL A 175 -2.14 7.31 -9.21
C VAL A 175 -2.68 8.72 -9.03
N ALA A 176 -2.59 9.24 -7.82
CA ALA A 176 -3.03 10.58 -7.46
C ALA A 176 -1.83 11.44 -7.05
N THR A 177 -1.59 12.55 -7.74
CA THR A 177 -0.42 13.40 -7.56
C THR A 177 -0.82 14.77 -7.03
N LEU A 178 -0.28 15.14 -5.87
CA LEU A 178 -0.30 16.51 -5.35
C LEU A 178 1.05 17.16 -5.63
N LYS A 179 1.11 18.05 -6.62
CA LYS A 179 2.36 18.70 -7.05
C LYS A 179 2.96 19.59 -5.95
N GLY A 180 4.24 19.36 -5.69
CA GLY A 180 5.08 20.21 -4.86
C GLY A 180 5.95 21.15 -5.69
N GLU A 181 6.87 21.85 -5.03
CA GLU A 181 7.80 22.82 -5.65
C GLU A 181 9.00 22.16 -6.35
N SER A 182 9.25 20.87 -6.10
CA SER A 182 10.38 20.12 -6.66
C SER A 182 9.95 18.78 -7.26
N ASP A 183 10.81 18.24 -8.12
CA ASP A 183 10.62 16.94 -8.78
C ASP A 183 10.85 15.74 -7.87
N ARG A 184 11.27 15.96 -6.61
CA ARG A 184 11.39 14.88 -5.64
C ARG A 184 9.99 14.42 -5.22
N VAL A 185 9.80 13.11 -5.26
CA VAL A 185 8.52 12.46 -4.96
C VAL A 185 8.59 11.74 -3.62
N ILE A 186 7.54 11.90 -2.82
CA ILE A 186 7.22 11.03 -1.69
C ILE A 186 5.98 10.25 -2.07
N LEU A 187 6.09 8.92 -2.08
CA LEU A 187 4.99 8.03 -2.45
C LEU A 187 4.42 7.38 -1.19
N VAL A 188 3.09 7.36 -1.08
CA VAL A 188 2.34 6.63 -0.06
C VAL A 188 1.26 5.81 -0.76
N GLY A 189 1.09 4.55 -0.42
CA GLY A 189 0.08 3.72 -1.06
C GLY A 189 -0.32 2.51 -0.25
N GLY A 190 -1.39 1.89 -0.73
CA GLY A 190 -1.87 0.57 -0.31
C GLY A 190 -2.35 -0.19 -1.56
N HIS A 191 -2.50 -1.50 -1.46
CA HIS A 191 -3.00 -2.28 -2.60
C HIS A 191 -4.54 -2.35 -2.59
N LEU A 192 -5.11 -2.08 -3.75
CA LEU A 192 -6.54 -1.98 -3.99
C LEU A 192 -7.17 -3.35 -4.21
N ASP A 193 -6.42 -4.29 -4.78
CA ASP A 193 -6.91 -5.64 -4.99
C ASP A 193 -7.08 -6.41 -3.68
N SER A 194 -7.86 -7.49 -3.74
CA SER A 194 -8.14 -8.34 -2.58
C SER A 194 -8.13 -9.81 -2.99
N LEU A 195 -7.81 -10.68 -2.04
CA LEU A 195 -7.84 -12.12 -2.26
C LEU A 195 -8.72 -12.86 -1.25
N ASN A 196 -9.34 -13.95 -1.69
CA ASN A 196 -9.85 -14.98 -0.81
C ASN A 196 -9.04 -16.26 -1.04
N LEU A 197 -8.46 -16.82 0.03
CA LEU A 197 -7.60 -18.01 -0.01
C LEU A 197 -8.36 -19.33 0.25
N GLN A 198 -9.63 -19.24 0.65
CA GLN A 198 -10.43 -20.37 1.18
C GLN A 198 -11.40 -20.94 0.12
N GLY A 199 -11.49 -20.32 -1.05
CA GLY A 199 -12.30 -20.80 -2.17
C GLY A 199 -11.90 -20.13 -3.47
N ASP A 200 -12.77 -20.23 -4.48
CA ASP A 200 -12.54 -19.55 -5.75
C ASP A 200 -12.52 -18.02 -5.56
N PRO A 201 -11.39 -17.33 -5.84
CA PRO A 201 -11.21 -15.89 -5.62
C PRO A 201 -12.20 -14.98 -6.37
N LEU A 202 -12.86 -15.51 -7.41
CA LEU A 202 -13.80 -14.76 -8.25
C LEU A 202 -15.24 -14.89 -7.77
N THR A 203 -15.59 -15.99 -7.11
CA THR A 203 -16.97 -16.28 -6.70
C THR A 203 -17.18 -16.20 -5.20
N VAL A 204 -16.13 -16.40 -4.39
CA VAL A 204 -16.19 -16.25 -2.94
C VAL A 204 -15.84 -14.82 -2.54
N LYS A 205 -16.58 -14.27 -1.57
CA LYS A 205 -16.40 -12.89 -1.13
C LYS A 205 -14.99 -12.65 -0.59
N ALA A 206 -14.33 -11.57 -1.03
CA ALA A 206 -13.03 -11.13 -0.57
C ALA A 206 -13.13 -9.66 -0.09
N PRO A 207 -13.58 -9.41 1.16
CA PRO A 207 -13.76 -8.05 1.65
C PRO A 207 -12.45 -7.25 1.69
N GLY A 208 -11.33 -7.90 2.03
CA GLY A 208 -10.01 -7.25 2.09
C GLY A 208 -10.01 -5.95 2.88
N ALA A 209 -10.65 -5.93 4.05
CA ALA A 209 -10.89 -4.70 4.81
C ALA A 209 -9.60 -4.16 5.45
N ASN A 210 -8.84 -5.05 6.08
CA ASN A 210 -7.50 -4.75 6.59
C ASN A 210 -6.41 -4.98 5.54
N ASP A 211 -6.71 -5.80 4.52
CA ASP A 211 -5.77 -6.25 3.50
C ASP A 211 -6.35 -6.04 2.10
N ASP A 212 -6.19 -4.86 1.50
CA ASP A 212 -5.60 -3.63 2.09
C ASP A 212 -6.47 -2.38 1.85
N ALA A 213 -7.79 -2.53 2.03
CA ALA A 213 -8.68 -1.37 2.00
C ALA A 213 -8.29 -0.30 3.05
N SER A 214 -7.69 -0.69 4.18
CA SER A 214 -7.19 0.25 5.20
C SER A 214 -6.00 1.08 4.72
N GLY A 215 -5.02 0.50 4.01
CA GLY A 215 -3.89 1.24 3.45
C GLY A 215 -4.34 2.19 2.34
N VAL A 216 -5.27 1.74 1.48
CA VAL A 216 -5.91 2.62 0.48
C VAL A 216 -6.68 3.76 1.14
N ALA A 217 -7.42 3.48 2.22
CA ALA A 217 -8.13 4.52 2.98
C ALA A 217 -7.16 5.55 3.58
N LEU A 218 -6.02 5.11 4.11
CA LEU A 218 -4.96 5.98 4.59
C LEU A 218 -4.40 6.87 3.48
N ALA A 219 -4.11 6.31 2.29
CA ALA A 219 -3.61 7.08 1.17
C ALA A 219 -4.60 8.17 0.72
N LEU A 220 -5.90 7.83 0.65
CA LEU A 220 -6.95 8.78 0.31
C LEU A 220 -7.12 9.91 1.34
N GLU A 221 -7.13 9.56 2.63
CA GLU A 221 -7.28 10.55 3.70
C GLU A 221 -6.05 11.46 3.82
N LEU A 222 -4.84 10.92 3.63
CA LEU A 222 -3.63 11.72 3.54
C LEU A 222 -3.68 12.69 2.37
N ALA A 223 -4.10 12.27 1.18
CA ALA A 223 -4.26 13.20 0.05
C ALA A 223 -5.18 14.38 0.41
N ARG A 224 -6.29 14.10 1.10
CA ARG A 224 -7.25 15.13 1.52
C ARG A 224 -6.64 16.09 2.54
N VAL A 225 -5.96 15.58 3.57
CA VAL A 225 -5.35 16.41 4.61
C VAL A 225 -4.18 17.22 4.04
N MET A 226 -3.32 16.59 3.24
CA MET A 226 -2.12 17.22 2.68
C MET A 226 -2.45 18.25 1.60
N SER A 227 -3.59 18.14 0.91
CA SER A 227 -4.05 19.15 -0.07
C SER A 227 -4.29 20.55 0.50
N ARG A 228 -4.33 20.70 1.83
CA ARG A 228 -4.62 21.98 2.51
C ARG A 228 -3.51 23.02 2.42
N LYS A 229 -2.30 22.62 2.01
CA LYS A 229 -1.19 23.56 1.78
C LYS A 229 -0.26 23.06 0.69
N LYS A 230 0.72 23.89 0.34
CA LYS A 230 1.80 23.54 -0.59
C LYS A 230 2.96 22.89 0.13
N TRP A 231 3.67 22.03 -0.59
CA TRP A 231 4.78 21.23 -0.09
C TRP A 231 5.99 21.39 -1.00
N LYS A 232 7.19 21.28 -0.41
CA LYS A 232 8.43 21.28 -1.18
C LYS A 232 8.52 20.11 -2.16
N HIS A 233 8.07 18.93 -1.76
CA HIS A 233 8.14 17.70 -2.54
C HIS A 233 6.76 17.34 -3.09
N THR A 234 6.75 16.74 -4.28
CA THR A 234 5.52 16.19 -4.86
C THR A 234 5.11 14.97 -4.05
N LEU A 235 3.83 14.90 -3.69
CA LEU A 235 3.26 13.74 -2.99
C LEU A 235 2.46 12.91 -3.99
N VAL A 236 2.69 11.60 -4.00
CA VAL A 236 1.99 10.65 -4.86
C VAL A 236 1.29 9.63 -3.98
N PHE A 237 0.00 9.45 -4.20
CA PHE A 237 -0.87 8.51 -3.50
C PHE A 237 -1.30 7.42 -4.48
N VAL A 238 -1.08 6.16 -4.12
CA VAL A 238 -1.32 5.04 -5.06
C VAL A 238 -2.24 3.99 -4.44
N GLY A 239 -3.26 3.61 -5.20
CA GLY A 239 -3.99 2.36 -5.00
C GLY A 239 -3.44 1.32 -5.95
N PHE A 240 -2.41 0.58 -5.52
CA PHE A 240 -1.70 -0.42 -6.33
C PHE A 240 -2.62 -1.58 -6.70
N THR A 241 -2.36 -2.29 -7.80
CA THR A 241 -3.11 -3.50 -8.14
C THR A 241 -2.18 -4.67 -8.41
N GLY A 242 -2.67 -5.90 -8.29
CA GLY A 242 -1.89 -7.10 -8.54
C GLY A 242 -0.86 -7.44 -7.46
N GLU A 243 -0.96 -6.85 -6.26
CA GLU A 243 -0.14 -7.23 -5.10
C GLU A 243 -0.36 -8.71 -4.79
N GLU A 244 -1.64 -9.09 -4.70
CA GLU A 244 -2.09 -10.43 -4.29
C GLU A 244 -1.80 -11.48 -5.36
N GLN A 245 -1.39 -11.05 -6.55
CA GLN A 245 -0.98 -11.91 -7.66
C GLN A 245 0.54 -12.05 -7.76
N GLY A 246 1.30 -11.36 -6.90
CA GLY A 246 2.75 -11.44 -6.80
C GLY A 246 3.45 -10.12 -7.11
N LEU A 247 2.99 -9.01 -6.53
CA LEU A 247 3.61 -7.68 -6.67
C LEU A 247 3.72 -7.22 -8.14
N LEU A 248 2.62 -7.31 -8.88
CA LEU A 248 2.63 -7.11 -10.34
C LEU A 248 2.36 -5.67 -10.79
N GLY A 249 1.97 -4.76 -9.89
CA GLY A 249 1.70 -3.32 -10.16
C GLY A 249 2.79 -2.35 -9.71
#